data_AF-B8IE69-F1
#
_entry.id   AF-B8IE69-F1
#
_cell.length_a   1.000
_cell.length_b   1.000
_cell.length_c   1.000
_cell.angle_alpha   90.00
_cell.angle_beta   90.00
_cell.angle_gamma   90.00
#
_symmetry.space_group_name_H-M   'P 1'
#
loop_
_entity.id
_entity.type
_entity.pdbx_description
1 polymer ?
#
loop_
_entity_poly.entity_id
_entity_poly.type
_entity_poly.pdbx_seq_one_letter_code
_entity_poly.pdbx_strand_id
1 'polypeptide(L)'
;MPRKRPMPHELMGEYREPLRPPVPPPVRFRIDPDYAPAEKVARKLCLTPEQFRSLIPQLFARGFPMPDETTGMYDLEAIDRWRKRRRPDLYPELTPGPAAPDTAPARKSMGDRFVEAKERRRHG
;
A
#
# COMPACT_ATOMS: atom_id res chain seq x y z
N MET A 1 82.05 33.33 -11.66
CA MET A 1 80.57 33.29 -11.67
C MET A 1 80.11 31.90 -11.23
N PRO A 2 79.56 31.71 -10.03
CA PRO A 2 79.06 30.39 -9.61
C PRO A 2 77.66 30.16 -10.19
N ARG A 3 77.47 29.04 -10.91
CA ARG A 3 76.16 28.59 -11.40
C ARG A 3 75.30 28.22 -10.19
N LYS A 4 74.16 28.88 -10.00
CA LYS A 4 73.19 28.53 -8.94
C LYS A 4 72.73 27.09 -9.16
N ARG A 5 72.81 26.24 -8.12
CA ARG A 5 72.14 24.94 -8.11
C ARG A 5 70.62 25.19 -7.98
N PRO A 6 69.77 24.55 -8.80
CA PRO A 6 68.32 24.66 -8.67
C PRO A 6 67.84 24.04 -7.34
N MET A 7 66.73 24.55 -6.82
CA MET A 7 66.19 24.19 -5.50
C MET A 7 65.38 22.89 -5.58
N PRO A 8 65.36 22.05 -4.53
CA PRO A 8 64.76 20.71 -4.56
C PRO A 8 63.24 20.68 -4.77
N HIS A 9 62.54 21.81 -4.72
CA HIS A 9 61.11 21.87 -5.04
C HIS A 9 60.83 21.90 -6.55
N GLU A 10 61.86 22.09 -7.39
CA GLU A 10 61.75 22.08 -8.86
C GLU A 10 61.80 20.64 -9.45
N LEU A 11 61.97 19.60 -8.60
CA LEU A 11 62.05 18.19 -9.00
C LEU A 11 60.80 17.34 -8.70
N MET A 12 59.77 17.88 -8.06
CA MET A 12 58.52 17.15 -7.80
C MET A 12 57.46 17.58 -8.80
N GLY A 13 57.65 17.15 -10.05
CA GLY A 13 56.53 16.89 -10.93
C GLY A 13 55.60 15.87 -10.27
N GLU A 14 54.31 16.01 -10.59
CA GLU A 14 53.23 15.11 -10.19
C GLU A 14 52.68 15.35 -8.78
N TYR A 15 51.92 16.45 -8.66
CA TYR A 15 50.70 16.42 -7.86
C TYR A 15 49.87 15.23 -8.35
N ARG A 16 50.02 14.07 -7.71
CA ARG A 16 49.19 12.90 -7.95
C ARG A 16 47.77 13.32 -7.59
N GLU A 17 47.00 13.64 -8.62
CA GLU A 17 45.60 14.03 -8.53
C GLU A 17 44.91 13.08 -7.53
N PRO A 18 44.27 13.57 -6.46
CA PRO A 18 43.68 12.69 -5.46
C PRO A 18 42.67 11.80 -6.19
N LEU A 19 42.92 10.49 -6.15
CA LEU A 19 42.11 9.48 -6.83
C LEU A 19 40.64 9.77 -6.55
N ARG A 20 39.91 10.29 -7.54
CA ARG A 20 38.49 10.54 -7.40
C ARG A 20 37.84 9.21 -7.03
N PRO A 21 37.04 9.15 -5.95
CA PRO A 21 36.29 7.94 -5.65
C PRO A 21 35.40 7.63 -6.85
N PRO A 22 35.19 6.34 -7.18
CA PRO A 22 34.34 5.95 -8.29
C PRO A 22 32.95 6.57 -8.10
N VAL A 23 32.49 7.32 -9.09
CA VAL A 23 31.14 7.90 -9.08
C VAL A 23 30.16 6.72 -9.19
N PRO A 24 29.22 6.55 -8.23
CA PRO A 24 28.22 5.50 -8.36
C PRO A 24 27.43 5.72 -9.66
N PRO A 25 27.16 4.66 -10.42
CA PRO A 25 26.39 4.80 -11.65
C PRO A 25 25.02 5.40 -11.31
N PRO A 26 24.47 6.27 -12.19
CA PRO A 26 23.15 6.83 -11.98
C PRO A 26 22.12 5.69 -11.85
N VAL A 27 21.16 5.85 -10.93
CA VAL A 27 20.05 4.89 -10.74
C VAL A 27 19.32 4.75 -12.07
N ARG A 28 19.38 3.54 -12.64
CA ARG A 28 18.81 3.27 -13.97
C ARG A 28 17.28 3.24 -13.95
N PHE A 29 16.71 2.62 -12.92
CA PHE A 29 15.27 2.51 -12.73
C PHE A 29 14.94 2.66 -11.25
N ARG A 30 13.99 3.54 -10.93
CA ARG A 30 13.48 3.70 -9.58
C ARG A 30 12.27 2.79 -9.44
N ILE A 31 12.40 1.75 -8.62
CA ILE A 31 11.31 0.83 -8.32
C ILE A 31 10.69 1.33 -7.02
N ASP A 32 9.42 1.73 -7.09
CA ASP A 32 8.63 2.04 -5.91
C ASP A 32 7.98 0.75 -5.41
N PRO A 33 8.34 0.23 -4.23
CA PRO A 33 7.75 -0.99 -3.71
C PRO A 33 6.29 -0.76 -3.33
N ASP A 34 5.42 -1.68 -3.75
CA ASP A 34 3.99 -1.68 -3.43
C ASP A 34 3.72 -1.97 -1.94
N TYR A 35 4.66 -2.62 -1.26
CA TYR A 35 4.57 -2.93 0.17
C TYR A 35 5.38 -1.96 1.01
N ALA A 36 4.84 -1.58 2.16
CA ALA A 36 5.44 -0.59 3.04
C ALA A 36 5.26 -0.94 4.53
N PRO A 37 6.27 -0.62 5.38
CA PRO A 37 6.13 -0.79 6.82
C PRO A 37 5.15 0.25 7.39
N ALA A 38 4.65 -0.01 8.59
CA ALA A 38 3.70 0.85 9.30
C ALA A 38 4.12 2.34 9.34
N GLU A 39 5.42 2.63 9.48
CA GLU A 39 5.92 4.00 9.53
C GLU A 39 5.69 4.76 8.20
N LYS A 40 5.93 4.10 7.07
CA LYS A 40 5.72 4.69 5.74
C LYS A 40 4.22 4.84 5.44
N VAL A 41 3.41 3.89 5.91
CA VAL A 41 1.94 4.00 5.86
C VAL A 41 1.43 5.19 6.66
N ALA A 42 1.92 5.39 7.89
CA ALA A 42 1.55 6.52 8.73
C ALA A 42 1.81 7.86 8.03
N ARG A 43 2.99 8.01 7.42
CA ARG A 43 3.35 9.20 6.61
C ARG A 43 2.40 9.40 5.42
N LYS A 44 1.99 8.33 4.73
CA LYS A 44 1.02 8.40 3.61
C LYS A 44 -0.38 8.84 4.05
N LEU A 45 -0.73 8.56 5.31
CA LEU A 45 -1.96 9.03 5.96
C LEU A 45 -1.80 10.41 6.63
N CYS A 46 -0.62 11.05 6.51
CA CYS A 46 -0.25 12.29 7.19
C CYS A 46 -0.35 12.21 8.72
N LEU A 47 -0.05 11.04 9.28
CA LEU A 47 -0.01 10.79 10.73
C LEU A 47 1.42 10.55 11.19
N THR A 48 1.70 10.88 12.44
CA THR A 48 2.92 10.40 13.10
C THR A 48 2.82 8.88 13.36
N PRO A 49 3.95 8.16 13.50
CA PRO A 49 3.92 6.72 13.78
C PRO A 49 3.17 6.38 15.07
N GLU A 50 3.25 7.23 16.09
CA GLU A 50 2.60 7.06 17.39
C GLU A 50 1.08 7.26 17.30
N GLN A 51 0.64 8.29 16.57
CA GLN A 51 -0.77 8.51 16.27
C GLN A 51 -1.36 7.36 15.46
N PHE A 52 -0.61 6.86 14.47
CA PHE A 52 -1.03 5.71 13.69
C PHE A 52 -1.26 4.50 14.60
N ARG A 53 -0.30 4.14 15.46
CA ARG A 53 -0.45 3.05 16.44
C ARG A 53 -1.69 3.21 17.33
N SER A 54 -1.96 4.43 17.79
CA SER A 54 -3.12 4.72 18.64
C SER A 54 -4.46 4.60 17.89
N LEU A 55 -4.47 4.89 16.59
CA LEU A 55 -5.66 4.87 15.75
C LEU A 55 -5.87 3.55 14.99
N ILE A 56 -4.86 2.65 14.95
CA ILE A 56 -4.93 1.34 14.29
C ILE A 56 -6.21 0.57 14.64
N PRO A 57 -6.62 0.43 15.92
CA PRO A 57 -7.83 -0.33 16.25
C PRO A 57 -9.10 0.27 15.63
N GLN A 58 -9.19 1.60 15.63
CA GLN A 58 -10.31 2.33 15.01
C GLN A 58 -10.26 2.25 13.48
N LEU A 59 -9.07 2.19 12.89
CA LEU A 59 -8.89 2.00 11.45
C LEU A 59 -9.35 0.60 11.04
N PHE A 60 -8.96 -0.44 11.77
CA PHE A 60 -9.42 -1.81 11.50
C PHE A 60 -10.94 -1.96 11.66
N ALA A 61 -11.55 -1.33 12.67
CA ALA A 61 -13.01 -1.27 12.81
C ALA A 61 -13.70 -0.61 11.60
N ARG A 62 -12.99 0.27 10.86
CA ARG A 62 -13.46 0.92 9.63
C ARG A 62 -13.08 0.16 8.35
N GLY A 63 -12.61 -1.08 8.47
CA GLY A 63 -12.21 -1.93 7.35
C GLY A 63 -10.88 -1.53 6.70
N PHE A 64 -9.97 -0.90 7.45
CA PHE A 64 -8.60 -0.65 6.97
C PHE A 64 -7.87 -2.00 6.74
N PRO A 65 -7.06 -2.13 5.67
CA PRO A 65 -6.37 -3.39 5.35
C PRO A 65 -5.39 -3.81 6.45
N MET A 66 -5.41 -5.10 6.79
CA MET A 66 -4.51 -5.70 7.77
C MET A 66 -3.11 -5.88 7.17
N PRO A 67 -2.03 -5.76 7.96
CA PRO A 67 -0.69 -6.08 7.45
C PRO A 67 -0.59 -7.56 7.11
N ASP A 68 0.31 -7.88 6.18
CA ASP A 68 0.67 -9.25 5.86
C ASP A 68 1.25 -9.97 7.08
N GLU A 69 0.76 -11.17 7.40
CA GLU A 69 1.18 -11.93 8.59
C GLU A 69 2.62 -12.43 8.49
N THR A 70 3.11 -12.67 7.28
CA THR A 70 4.45 -13.21 7.03
C THR A 70 5.51 -12.12 7.05
N THR A 71 5.19 -10.96 6.47
CA THR A 71 6.14 -9.88 6.22
C THR A 71 5.95 -8.70 7.19
N GLY A 72 4.78 -8.59 7.83
CA GLY A 72 4.41 -7.43 8.66
C GLY A 72 4.24 -6.13 7.85
N MET A 73 4.16 -6.23 6.53
CA MET A 73 4.11 -5.10 5.60
C MET A 73 2.68 -4.84 5.16
N TYR A 74 2.37 -3.58 4.88
CA TYR A 74 1.09 -3.18 4.35
C TYR A 74 1.15 -2.99 2.85
N ASP A 75 0.11 -3.44 2.16
CA ASP A 75 -0.10 -3.16 0.75
C ASP A 75 -0.58 -1.71 0.56
N LEU A 76 0.21 -0.90 -0.16
CA LEU A 76 -0.09 0.51 -0.40
C LEU A 76 -1.27 0.71 -1.34
N GLU A 77 -1.51 -0.23 -2.26
CA GLU A 77 -2.61 -0.18 -3.21
C GLU A 77 -3.94 -0.46 -2.51
N ALA A 78 -3.98 -1.43 -1.59
CA ALA A 78 -5.12 -1.73 -0.75
C ALA A 78 -5.53 -0.52 0.11
N ILE A 79 -4.55 0.20 0.67
CA ILE A 79 -4.79 1.43 1.43
C ILE A 79 -5.37 2.51 0.53
N ASP A 80 -4.85 2.68 -0.68
CA ASP A 80 -5.33 3.66 -1.64
C ASP A 80 -6.78 3.37 -2.08
N ARG A 81 -7.07 2.10 -2.41
CA ARG A 81 -8.44 1.65 -2.71
C ARG A 81 -9.40 1.88 -1.55
N TRP A 82 -8.98 1.61 -0.30
CA TRP A 82 -9.78 1.89 0.89
C TRP A 82 -10.08 3.38 1.05
N ARG A 83 -9.10 4.27 0.79
CA ARG A 83 -9.33 5.73 0.81
C ARG A 83 -10.31 6.17 -0.27
N LYS A 84 -10.18 5.62 -1.49
CA LYS A 84 -11.05 5.96 -2.63
C LYS A 84 -12.49 5.51 -2.39
N ARG A 85 -12.70 4.29 -1.89
CA ARG A 85 -14.03 3.77 -1.50
C ARG A 85 -14.76 4.63 -0.46
N ARG A 86 -14.02 5.30 0.42
CA ARG A 86 -14.61 6.19 1.45
C ARG A 86 -15.04 7.56 0.91
N ARG A 87 -14.65 7.91 -0.32
CA ARG A 87 -15.06 9.16 -0.99
C ARG A 87 -15.82 8.82 -2.26
N PRO A 88 -17.04 8.27 -2.13
CA PRO A 88 -17.87 7.95 -3.29
C PRO A 88 -18.16 9.20 -4.15
N ASP A 89 -18.14 10.39 -3.54
CA ASP A 89 -18.30 11.67 -4.25
C ASP A 89 -17.22 11.94 -5.30
N LEU A 90 -15.99 11.46 -5.06
CA LEU A 90 -14.84 11.68 -5.96
C LEU A 90 -14.50 10.45 -6.80
N TYR A 91 -14.93 9.26 -6.37
CA TYR A 91 -14.63 8.00 -7.01
C TYR A 91 -15.87 7.10 -7.10
N PRO A 92 -16.87 7.50 -7.91
CA PRO A 92 -18.09 6.70 -8.10
C PRO A 92 -17.79 5.34 -8.74
N GLU A 93 -16.78 5.26 -9.62
CA GLU A 93 -16.34 4.03 -10.30
C GLU A 93 -15.81 2.93 -9.37
N LEU A 94 -15.28 3.30 -8.19
CA LEU A 94 -14.65 2.37 -7.25
C LEU A 94 -15.55 1.97 -6.09
N THR A 95 -16.70 2.63 -5.98
CA THR A 95 -17.75 2.30 -5.04
C THR A 95 -18.80 1.58 -5.86
N PRO A 96 -18.94 0.25 -5.79
CA PRO A 96 -20.12 -0.38 -6.39
C PRO A 96 -21.32 0.33 -5.76
N GLY A 97 -22.11 1.03 -6.57
CA GLY A 97 -23.40 1.55 -6.14
C GLY A 97 -24.16 0.42 -5.44
N PRO A 98 -24.99 0.73 -4.42
CA PRO A 98 -25.58 -0.29 -3.56
C PRO A 98 -26.05 -1.44 -4.42
N ALA A 99 -25.38 -2.59 -4.30
CA ALA A 99 -25.78 -3.78 -5.03
C ALA A 99 -27.26 -3.95 -4.70
N ALA A 100 -28.11 -3.93 -5.74
CA ALA A 100 -29.53 -4.15 -5.57
C ALA A 100 -29.68 -5.33 -4.60
N PRO A 101 -30.54 -5.22 -3.56
CA PRO A 101 -30.67 -6.30 -2.59
C PRO A 101 -30.87 -7.58 -3.39
N ASP A 102 -29.94 -8.52 -3.20
CA ASP A 102 -30.04 -9.85 -3.78
C ASP A 102 -31.41 -10.36 -3.36
N THR A 103 -32.35 -10.28 -4.29
CA THR A 103 -33.74 -10.67 -4.04
C THR A 103 -33.70 -12.18 -4.11
N ALA A 104 -33.14 -12.78 -3.05
CA ALA A 104 -33.31 -14.18 -2.79
C ALA A 104 -34.81 -14.43 -2.88
N PRO A 105 -35.28 -15.38 -3.73
CA PRO A 105 -36.70 -15.65 -3.83
C PRO A 105 -37.20 -15.93 -2.42
N ALA A 106 -38.25 -15.23 -2.01
CA ALA A 106 -38.81 -15.33 -0.67
C ALA A 106 -38.87 -16.80 -0.26
N ARG A 107 -38.14 -17.17 0.80
CA ARG A 107 -38.11 -18.55 1.28
C ARG A 107 -39.54 -18.92 1.64
N LYS A 108 -40.20 -19.73 0.78
CA LYS A 108 -41.54 -20.27 1.05
C LYS A 108 -41.52 -20.89 2.45
N SER A 109 -42.42 -20.42 3.31
CA SER A 109 -42.56 -20.88 4.69
C SER A 109 -42.77 -22.38 4.71
N MET A 110 -42.31 -23.08 5.77
CA MET A 110 -42.66 -24.48 5.96
C MET A 110 -44.18 -24.70 6.01
N GLY A 111 -44.95 -23.69 6.45
CA GLY A 111 -46.41 -23.72 6.44
C GLY A 111 -47.00 -23.81 5.04
N ASP A 112 -46.50 -23.00 4.09
CA ASP A 112 -46.96 -23.03 2.69
C ASP A 112 -46.69 -24.39 2.04
N ARG A 113 -45.54 -25.00 2.36
CA ARG A 113 -45.17 -26.33 1.86
C ARG A 113 -46.09 -27.42 2.39
N PHE A 114 -46.57 -27.28 3.63
CA PHE A 114 -47.46 -28.26 4.25
C PHE A 114 -48.89 -28.19 3.68
N VAL A 115 -49.36 -26.99 3.35
CA VAL A 115 -50.65 -26.78 2.66
C VAL A 115 -50.61 -27.38 1.26
N GLU A 116 -49.57 -27.08 0.47
CA GLU A 116 -49.40 -27.62 -0.89
C GLU A 116 -49.33 -29.18 -0.89
N ALA A 117 -48.65 -29.77 0.09
CA ALA A 117 -48.58 -31.22 0.24
C ALA A 117 -49.93 -31.86 0.59
N LYS A 118 -50.78 -31.16 1.35
CA LYS A 118 -52.14 -31.63 1.69
C LYS A 118 -53.07 -31.56 0.49
N GLU A 119 -52.98 -30.51 -0.32
CA GLU A 119 -53.80 -30.35 -1.53
C GLU A 119 -53.48 -31.43 -2.58
N ARG A 120 -52.20 -31.78 -2.78
CA ARG A 120 -51.82 -32.87 -3.69
C ARG A 120 -52.37 -34.24 -3.27
N ARG A 121 -52.52 -34.50 -1.97
CA ARG A 121 -53.12 -35.76 -1.49
C ARG A 121 -54.64 -35.79 -1.57
N ARG A 122 -55.29 -34.65 -1.77
CA ARG A 122 -56.75 -34.54 -1.88
C ARG A 122 -57.24 -34.64 -3.33
N HIS A 123 -56.36 -34.38 -4.29
CA HIS A 123 -56.65 -34.39 -5.73
C HIS A 123 -56.06 -35.58 -6.49
N GLY A 124 -55.55 -36.60 -5.77
CA GLY A 124 -55.28 -37.94 -6.31
C GLY A 124 -56.20 -38.94 -5.64
#